data_AF-A0A937JGB9-F1
#
_entry.id   AF-A0A937JGB9-F1
#
_cell.length_a   1.000
_cell.length_b   1.000
_cell.length_c   1.000
_cell.angle_alpha   90.00
_cell.angle_beta   90.00
_cell.angle_gamma   90.00
#
_symmetry.space_group_name_H-M   'P 1'
#
loop_
_entity.id
_entity.type
_entity.pdbx_description
1 polymer ?
#
loop_
_entity_poly.entity_id
_entity_poly.type
_entity_poly.pdbx_seq_one_letter_code
_entity_poly.pdbx_strand_id
1 'polypeptide(L)' 'MDIYHHFLARGLTDSQRHFSSAWLGRAENYLCIRSDRGPSADALIGLFQTLIREGRLMLAARVGWSVLWLPEEARR' A
#
# COMPACT_ATOMS: atom_id res chain seq x y z
N MET A 1 -5.75 10.36 -1.47
CA MET A 1 -4.27 10.42 -1.47
C MET A 1 -3.77 9.00 -1.44
N ASP A 2 -3.16 8.56 -2.53
CA ASP A 2 -2.74 7.18 -2.75
C ASP A 2 -1.53 6.82 -1.85
N ILE A 3 -1.60 5.67 -1.18
CA ILE A 3 -0.60 5.15 -0.24
C ILE A 3 0.79 5.10 -0.90
N TYR A 4 0.85 4.72 -2.18
CA TYR A 4 2.10 4.69 -2.93
C TYR A 4 2.80 6.04 -2.92
N HIS A 5 2.07 7.12 -3.23
CA HIS A 5 2.60 8.48 -3.23
C HIS A 5 3.09 8.92 -1.84
N HIS A 6 2.44 8.44 -0.78
CA HIS A 6 2.90 8.70 0.58
C HIS A 6 4.24 8.03 0.90
N PHE A 7 4.44 6.80 0.42
CA PHE A 7 5.71 6.09 0.58
C PHE A 7 6.80 6.71 -0.28
N LEU A 8 6.46 7.14 -1.50
CA LEU A 8 7.36 7.84 -2.43
C LEU A 8 7.85 9.16 -1.83
N ALA A 9 6.94 10.00 -1.32
CA ALA A 9 7.27 11.28 -0.70
C ALA A 9 8.15 11.14 0.56
N ARG A 10 8.16 9.97 1.21
CA ARG A 10 9.01 9.66 2.37
C ARG A 10 10.30 8.95 1.99
N GLY A 11 10.57 8.74 0.70
CA GLY A 11 11.75 8.01 0.22
C GLY A 11 11.76 6.52 0.60
N LEU A 12 10.60 5.94 0.94
CA LEU A 12 10.47 4.53 1.32
C LEU A 12 10.35 3.62 0.10
N THR A 13 10.04 4.19 -1.04
CA THR A 13 10.01 3.53 -2.33
C THR A 13 10.42 4.54 -3.39
N ASP A 14 10.92 4.05 -4.52
CA ASP A 14 11.36 4.85 -5.68
C ASP A 14 10.46 4.63 -6.90
N SER A 15 9.67 3.56 -6.90
CA SER A 15 8.93 3.08 -8.05
C SER A 15 7.74 2.23 -7.63
N GLN A 16 6.69 2.21 -8.44
CA GLN A 16 5.55 1.31 -8.24
C GLN A 16 5.98 -0.16 -8.22
N ARG A 17 7.06 -0.50 -8.93
CA ARG A 17 7.67 -1.82 -8.99
C ARG A 17 8.18 -2.25 -7.62
N HIS A 18 9.06 -1.42 -7.06
CA HIS A 18 9.62 -1.64 -5.74
C HIS A 18 8.53 -1.63 -4.66
N PHE A 19 7.55 -0.72 -4.75
CA PHE A 19 6.42 -0.72 -3.81
C PHE A 19 5.59 -2.01 -3.88
N SER A 20 5.32 -2.51 -5.08
CA SER A 20 4.53 -3.74 -5.27
C SER A 20 5.21 -4.97 -4.67
N SER A 21 6.52 -5.12 -4.87
CA SER A 21 7.26 -6.27 -4.33
C SER A 21 7.62 -6.09 -2.87
N ALA A 22 8.32 -5.02 -2.50
CA ALA A 22 8.90 -4.85 -1.17
C ALA A 22 7.88 -4.50 -0.09
N TRP A 23 6.81 -3.78 -0.42
CA TRP A 23 5.82 -3.34 0.57
C TRP A 23 4.51 -4.13 0.50
N LEU A 24 4.01 -4.43 -0.70
CA LEU A 24 2.75 -5.16 -0.85
C LEU A 24 2.91 -6.69 -0.92
N GLY A 25 4.15 -7.20 -1.07
CA GLY A 25 4.40 -8.64 -1.22
C GLY A 25 3.75 -9.23 -2.48
N ARG A 26 3.58 -8.42 -3.54
CA ARG A 26 2.95 -8.81 -4.81
C ARG A 26 3.97 -8.84 -5.94
N ALA A 27 3.53 -9.34 -7.10
CA ALA A 27 4.31 -9.26 -8.32
C ALA A 27 4.67 -7.79 -8.62
N GLU A 28 5.85 -7.60 -9.20
CA GLU A 28 6.43 -6.28 -9.48
C GLU A 28 5.55 -5.39 -10.39
N ASN A 29 4.74 -6.01 -11.25
CA ASN A 29 3.81 -5.31 -12.14
C ASN A 29 2.42 -5.07 -11.52
N TYR A 30 2.20 -5.46 -10.26
CA TYR A 30 0.88 -5.45 -9.62
C TYR A 30 0.20 -4.07 -9.66
N LEU A 31 0.89 -3.02 -9.19
CA LEU A 31 0.32 -1.66 -9.23
C LEU A 31 0.15 -1.15 -10.65
N CYS A 32 1.06 -1.49 -11.56
CA CYS A 32 0.97 -1.10 -12.96
C CYS A 32 -0.30 -1.68 -13.61
N ILE A 33 -0.64 -2.94 -13.31
CA ILE A 33 -1.87 -3.59 -13.77
C ILE A 33 -3.12 -2.96 -13.14
N ARG A 34 -3.05 -2.58 -11.85
CA ARG A 34 -4.18 -1.94 -11.17
C ARG A 34 -4.36 -0.47 -11.52
N SER A 35 -3.38 0.17 -12.16
CA SER A 35 -3.38 1.56 -12.65
C SER A 35 -4.07 2.53 -11.69
N ASP A 36 -5.36 2.83 -11.92
CA ASP A 36 -6.14 3.83 -11.18
C ASP A 36 -6.87 3.30 -9.94
N ARG A 37 -6.99 1.97 -9.78
CA ARG A 37 -7.70 1.39 -8.62
C ARG A 37 -6.86 1.37 -7.35
N GLY A 38 -5.54 1.58 -7.48
CA GLY A 38 -4.59 1.44 -6.38
C GLY A 38 -4.52 0.01 -5.82
N PRO A 39 -3.86 -0.19 -4.67
CA PRO A 39 -3.76 -1.50 -4.02
C PRO A 39 -5.13 -2.01 -3.55
N SER A 40 -5.34 -3.33 -3.61
CA SER A 40 -6.54 -3.96 -3.02
C SER A 40 -6.57 -3.82 -1.51
N ALA A 41 -7.75 -3.94 -0.92
CA ALA A 41 -7.93 -4.02 0.53
C ALA A 41 -7.04 -5.11 1.16
N ASP A 42 -6.98 -6.30 0.55
CA ASP A 42 -6.15 -7.41 1.01
C ASP A 42 -4.64 -7.07 0.99
N ALA A 43 -4.16 -6.41 -0.05
CA ALA A 43 -2.77 -5.96 -0.13
C ALA A 43 -2.45 -4.90 0.94
N LEU A 44 -3.38 -3.98 1.23
CA LEU A 44 -3.23 -2.97 2.26
C LEU A 44 -3.30 -3.58 3.68
N ILE A 45 -4.12 -4.60 3.90
CA ILE A 45 -4.16 -5.35 5.16
C ILE A 45 -2.83 -6.07 5.40
N GLY A 46 -2.27 -6.73 4.37
CA GLY A 46 -0.95 -7.36 4.46
C GLY A 46 0.17 -6.36 4.76
N LEU A 47 0.13 -5.19 4.12
CA LEU A 47 1.04 -4.08 4.42
C LEU A 47 0.87 -3.59 5.86
N PHE A 48 -0.37 -3.41 6.34
CA PHE A 48 -0.66 -3.01 7.71
C PHE A 48 -0.05 -3.98 8.73
N GLN A 49 -0.28 -5.29 8.55
CA GLN A 49 0.27 -6.32 9.44
C GLN A 49 1.80 -6.30 9.46
N THR A 50 2.43 -6.13 8.29
CA THR A 50 3.89 -6.01 8.17
C THR A 50 4.41 -4.80 8.94
N LEU A 51 3.79 -3.62 8.77
CA LEU A 51 4.20 -2.39 9.46
C LEU A 51 4.04 -2.47 10.98
N ILE A 52 2.99 -3.14 11.47
CA ILE A 52 2.81 -3.41 12.89
C ILE A 52 3.93 -4.31 13.41
N ARG A 53 4.26 -5.40 12.70
CA ARG A 53 5.34 -6.31 13.07
C ARG A 53 6.71 -5.63 13.11
N GLU A 54 6.95 -4.68 12.21
CA GLU A 54 8.19 -3.88 12.17
C GLU A 54 8.22 -2.71 13.16
N GLY A 55 7.17 -2.51 13.96
CA GLY A 55 7.08 -1.39 14.91
C GLY A 55 6.88 -0.01 14.27
N ARG A 56 6.53 0.05 12.98
CA ARG A 56 6.33 1.29 12.22
C ARG A 56 4.91 1.85 12.42
N LEU A 57 4.54 2.10 13.67
CA LEU A 57 3.15 2.35 14.09
C LEU A 57 2.49 3.55 13.40
N MET A 58 3.21 4.65 13.16
CA MET A 58 2.63 5.82 12.47
C MET A 58 2.26 5.51 11.01
N LEU A 59 3.08 4.69 10.32
CA LEU A 59 2.76 4.26 8.96
C LEU A 59 1.62 3.25 8.98
N ALA A 60 1.64 2.30 9.91
CA ALA A 60 0.56 1.34 10.09
C ALA A 60 -0.79 2.06 10.32
N ALA A 61 -0.85 3.04 11.22
CA ALA A 61 -2.05 3.83 11.45
C ALA A 61 -2.57 4.51 10.17
N ARG A 62 -1.66 5.03 9.33
CA ARG A 62 -2.04 5.66 8.06
C ARG A 62 -2.54 4.67 7.02
N VAL A 63 -1.92 3.50 6.93
CA VAL A 63 -2.38 2.41 6.07
C VAL A 63 -3.76 1.93 6.54
N GLY A 64 -3.93 1.72 7.85
CA GLY A 64 -5.19 1.33 8.45
C GLY A 64 -6.32 2.34 8.20
N TRP A 65 -6.03 3.65 8.36
CA TRP A 65 -6.99 4.69 8.00
C TRP A 65 -7.41 4.61 6.53
N SER A 66 -6.46 4.37 5.63
CA SER A 66 -6.77 4.24 4.20
C SER A 66 -7.64 3.03 3.91
N VAL A 67 -7.44 1.91 4.62
CA VAL A 67 -8.30 0.72 4.51
C VAL A 67 -9.74 1.00 4.92
N LEU A 68 -9.94 1.73 6.02
CA LEU A 68 -11.28 2.06 6.54
C LEU A 68 -12.10 2.93 5.57
N TRP A 69 -11.43 3.76 4.78
CA TRP A 69 -12.07 4.70 3.86
C TRP A 69 -11.84 4.36 2.38
N LEU A 70 -11.56 3.09 2.06
CA LEU A 70 -11.44 2.63 0.68
C LEU A 70 -12.79 2.80 -0.06
N PRO A 71 -12.81 3.48 -1.22
CA PRO A 71 -13.97 3.50 -2.10
C PRO A 71 -14.29 2.06 -2.55
N GLU A 72 -15.58 1.79 -2.79
CA GLU A 72 -16.09 0.44 -3.04
C GLU A 72 -15.40 -0.25 -4.24
N GLU A 73 -15.02 0.55 -5.24
CA GLU A 73 -14.31 0.11 -6.46
C GLU A 73 -12.90 -0.44 -6.19
N ALA A 74 -12.25 -0.01 -5.10
CA ALA A 74 -10.92 -0.47 -4.71
C ALA A 74 -10.96 -1.71 -3.79
N ARG A 75 -12.16 -2.08 -3.32
CA ARG A 75 -12.37 -3.21 -2.40
C ARG A 75 -12.37 -4.57 -3.12
N ARG A 76 -12.57 -4.58 -4.45
CA ARG A 76 -12.54 -5.79 -5.32
C ARG A 76 -11.18 -5.99 -6.02
#